data_AF-A0A0C5S1M3-F1
#
_entry.id   AF-A0A0C5S1M3-F1
#
_cell.length_a   1.000
_cell.length_b   1.000
_cell.length_c   1.000
_cell.angle_alpha   90.00
_cell.angle_beta   90.00
_cell.angle_gamma   90.00
#
_symmetry.space_group_name_H-M   'P 1'
#
loop_
_entity.id
_entity.type
_entity.pdbx_description
1 polymer ?
#
loop_
_entity_poly.entity_id
_entity_poly.type
_entity_poly.pdbx_seq_one_letter_code
_entity_poly.pdbx_strand_id
1 'polypeptide(L)'
;MQKQKKFKTKVLWSVAASVLALGSVSAVAVACNDSKKLEVKNFYAAPRGETTPEYLSAYNALINDGARFLALYGFYHGNHLAKGMEGNGLRNNTVAVYVDDKFSGKENVDRVASVQFRVDHAAFLAGIAGAYHLNSNQKTYLRSGVTELTWAGIVGLPFSSTSTFIQGFKLGVAWANEKLKDKDIAQKDDTTPKKWKEVKQVFADLYASGSFNADEPKAGQIMDQLISKKASLVLMAAGGQGNIAINKIINASHPMSLVGVDTAQEKDNSFNKARLTNTDLNNGKPVLFSIVKRVDMAGYAVMNSAKEGKQIEKDLKKDAYKLGTHTLASFDESTFVKGNALVQLSEAGRGTLIEAYKLVDPSVTDYNSVVAKVSQDEIFKILDIEKSEADLDSLLDHTMENGAKKYTKVKDEHKNKSVIELQKLLGGDVYVDKDGTVYPYRNNKSSYLGDKTADTATSSTKFKEAWDAAKPEDRVKLIKMAIEPAGRINDKSFQQTGYNALYQFYKENGIDIPEIK
;
A
#
# COMPACT_ATOMS: atom_id res chain seq x y z
N MET A 1 -46.23 -38.25 -53.31
CA MET A 1 -47.18 -38.87 -52.37
C MET A 1 -46.60 -38.69 -50.96
N GLN A 2 -46.95 -37.66 -50.16
CA GLN A 2 -48.15 -37.57 -49.28
C GLN A 2 -48.25 -38.76 -48.30
N LYS A 3 -48.34 -38.62 -46.97
CA LYS A 3 -48.92 -37.57 -46.11
C LYS A 3 -48.29 -37.52 -44.69
N GLN A 4 -48.26 -36.29 -44.18
CA GLN A 4 -48.31 -35.85 -42.78
C GLN A 4 -49.44 -36.48 -41.93
N LYS A 5 -49.25 -36.50 -40.60
CA LYS A 5 -50.30 -36.08 -39.64
C LYS A 5 -49.72 -35.33 -38.44
N LYS A 6 -50.32 -34.17 -38.17
CA LYS A 6 -50.02 -33.15 -37.15
C LYS A 6 -51.01 -33.24 -35.96
N PHE A 7 -50.51 -32.86 -34.78
CA PHE A 7 -51.11 -32.05 -33.68
C PHE A 7 -52.52 -32.33 -33.12
N LYS A 8 -52.64 -32.23 -31.78
CA LYS A 8 -53.35 -31.11 -31.12
C LYS A 8 -53.08 -31.00 -29.60
N THR A 9 -52.73 -29.78 -29.21
CA THR A 9 -52.59 -29.17 -27.87
C THR A 9 -53.97 -28.88 -27.26
N LYS A 10 -54.10 -28.91 -25.92
CA LYS A 10 -54.95 -27.95 -25.17
C LYS A 10 -54.38 -27.70 -23.76
N VAL A 11 -54.07 -26.43 -23.52
CA VAL A 11 -53.88 -25.77 -22.23
C VAL A 11 -55.26 -25.38 -21.69
N LEU A 12 -55.50 -25.46 -20.37
CA LEU A 12 -56.51 -24.62 -19.71
C LEU A 12 -56.05 -24.24 -18.29
N TRP A 13 -56.20 -22.95 -18.00
CA TRP A 13 -55.91 -22.24 -16.76
C TRP A 13 -56.92 -22.54 -15.64
N SER A 14 -56.52 -22.36 -14.36
CA SER A 14 -57.21 -21.45 -13.41
C SER A 14 -56.51 -21.38 -12.04
N VAL A 15 -56.72 -20.23 -11.40
CA VAL A 15 -56.02 -19.62 -10.25
C VAL A 15 -56.91 -19.69 -8.98
N ALA A 16 -56.28 -19.46 -7.82
CA ALA A 16 -56.82 -19.03 -6.51
C ALA A 16 -57.17 -20.14 -5.49
N ALA A 17 -57.07 -19.98 -4.18
CA ALA A 17 -56.32 -19.12 -3.24
C ALA A 17 -56.71 -19.60 -1.80
N SER A 18 -55.89 -19.29 -0.78
CA SER A 18 -56.19 -19.24 0.68
C SER A 18 -56.54 -20.56 1.41
N VAL A 19 -55.68 -21.14 2.27
CA VAL A 19 -55.22 -20.78 3.64
C VAL A 19 -56.28 -20.99 4.73
N LEU A 20 -55.98 -21.92 5.66
CA LEU A 20 -56.26 -22.02 7.12
C LEU A 20 -56.56 -23.50 7.50
N ALA A 21 -56.15 -24.11 8.60
CA ALA A 21 -55.06 -24.01 9.58
C ALA A 21 -55.25 -25.20 10.57
N LEU A 22 -54.20 -25.58 11.31
CA LEU A 22 -54.19 -26.43 12.53
C LEU A 22 -54.40 -27.94 12.30
N GLY A 23 -53.61 -28.89 12.80
CA GLY A 23 -52.46 -28.88 13.71
C GLY A 23 -52.28 -30.31 14.25
N SER A 24 -51.07 -30.85 14.22
CA SER A 24 -50.55 -31.81 15.23
C SER A 24 -49.06 -32.03 14.98
N VAL A 25 -48.33 -32.03 16.08
CA VAL A 25 -46.88 -31.87 16.20
C VAL A 25 -46.20 -33.24 16.14
N SER A 26 -44.94 -33.22 15.67
CA SER A 26 -43.82 -34.08 16.10
C SER A 26 -43.26 -35.03 15.04
N ALA A 27 -42.38 -34.50 14.20
CA ALA A 27 -41.15 -35.21 13.89
C ALA A 27 -40.00 -34.21 13.99
N VAL A 28 -39.36 -34.19 15.17
CA VAL A 28 -38.05 -33.57 15.37
C VAL A 28 -37.07 -34.40 14.55
N ALA A 29 -36.90 -34.03 13.29
CA ALA A 29 -35.78 -34.48 12.49
C ALA A 29 -34.62 -33.51 12.77
N VAL A 30 -33.73 -34.00 13.63
CA VAL A 30 -32.32 -33.62 13.80
C VAL A 30 -31.86 -32.60 12.76
N ALA A 31 -31.63 -31.36 13.21
CA ALA A 31 -30.81 -30.44 12.46
C ALA A 31 -29.42 -31.08 12.32
N CYS A 32 -29.12 -31.64 11.15
CA CYS A 32 -27.75 -31.86 10.75
C CYS A 32 -27.07 -30.50 10.77
N ASN A 33 -26.35 -30.25 11.87
CA ASN A 33 -25.34 -29.23 11.94
C ASN A 33 -24.19 -29.71 11.05
N ASP A 34 -24.37 -29.64 9.73
CA ASP A 34 -23.26 -29.59 8.82
C ASP A 34 -22.53 -28.30 9.17
N SER A 35 -21.55 -28.41 10.08
CA SER A 35 -20.57 -27.38 10.34
C SER A 35 -19.80 -27.19 9.05
N LYS A 36 -20.37 -26.44 8.09
CA LYS A 36 -19.68 -26.05 6.88
C LYS A 36 -18.42 -25.35 7.34
N LYS A 37 -17.29 -26.02 7.11
CA LYS A 37 -15.98 -25.49 7.39
C LYS A 37 -15.91 -24.12 6.72
N LEU A 38 -15.68 -23.08 7.51
CA LEU A 38 -15.50 -21.74 6.96
C LEU A 38 -14.34 -21.78 5.96
N GLU A 39 -14.50 -21.08 4.85
CA GLU A 39 -13.47 -20.90 3.84
C GLU A 39 -13.11 -19.42 3.74
N VAL A 40 -11.91 -19.09 3.25
CA VAL A 40 -11.45 -17.70 3.09
C VAL A 40 -12.46 -16.87 2.30
N LYS A 41 -13.11 -17.47 1.28
CA LYS A 41 -14.15 -16.82 0.46
C LYS A 41 -15.40 -16.35 1.22
N ASN A 42 -15.64 -16.83 2.45
CA ASN A 42 -16.76 -16.38 3.27
C ASN A 42 -16.54 -14.99 3.89
N PHE A 43 -15.32 -14.46 3.82
CA PHE A 43 -14.93 -13.22 4.49
C PHE A 43 -14.70 -12.06 3.53
N TYR A 44 -14.79 -12.28 2.22
CA TYR A 44 -14.59 -11.21 1.26
C TYR A 44 -15.53 -11.28 0.06
N ALA A 45 -15.69 -10.14 -0.60
CA ALA A 45 -16.35 -10.03 -1.90
C ALA A 45 -15.55 -9.08 -2.80
N ALA A 46 -15.53 -9.39 -4.10
CA ALA A 46 -15.02 -8.50 -5.14
C ALA A 46 -16.19 -7.82 -5.86
N PRO A 47 -16.11 -6.52 -6.18
CA PRO A 47 -16.98 -5.89 -7.16
C PRO A 47 -16.87 -6.61 -8.51
N ARG A 48 -17.97 -6.61 -9.28
CA ARG A 48 -18.00 -7.22 -10.62
C ARG A 48 -17.33 -6.37 -11.71
N GLY A 49 -16.99 -5.13 -11.37
CA GLY A 49 -16.37 -4.15 -12.24
C GLY A 49 -15.98 -2.88 -11.45
N GLU A 50 -15.61 -1.82 -12.16
CA GLU A 50 -15.02 -0.62 -11.58
C GLU A 50 -16.03 0.51 -11.32
N THR A 51 -17.33 0.27 -11.50
CA THR A 51 -18.35 1.31 -11.34
C THR A 51 -18.87 1.40 -9.90
N THR A 52 -19.35 2.59 -9.50
CA THR A 52 -19.95 2.77 -8.16
C THR A 52 -21.06 1.77 -7.84
N PRO A 53 -22.05 1.49 -8.73
CA PRO A 53 -23.07 0.48 -8.45
C PRO A 53 -22.51 -0.91 -8.16
N GLU A 54 -21.41 -1.31 -8.81
CA GLU A 54 -20.79 -2.62 -8.60
C GLU A 54 -20.09 -2.73 -7.26
N TYR A 55 -19.37 -1.68 -6.85
CA TYR A 55 -18.78 -1.60 -5.50
C TYR A 55 -19.86 -1.60 -4.41
N LEU A 56 -20.91 -0.77 -4.57
CA LEU A 56 -22.01 -0.73 -3.61
C LEU A 56 -22.77 -2.06 -3.54
N SER A 57 -22.90 -2.78 -4.65
CA SER A 57 -23.47 -4.13 -4.69
C SER A 57 -22.64 -5.11 -3.86
N ALA A 58 -21.31 -5.10 -4.03
CA ALA A 58 -20.41 -5.93 -3.22
C ALA A 58 -20.50 -5.59 -1.72
N TYR A 59 -20.48 -4.31 -1.36
CA TYR A 59 -20.64 -3.88 0.04
C TYR A 59 -21.96 -4.37 0.64
N ASN A 60 -23.07 -4.16 -0.09
CA ASN A 60 -24.39 -4.58 0.37
C ASN A 60 -24.52 -6.11 0.48
N ALA A 61 -23.87 -6.88 -0.41
CA ALA A 61 -23.83 -8.34 -0.29
C ALA A 61 -23.15 -8.78 1.01
N LEU A 62 -22.01 -8.17 1.37
CA LEU A 62 -21.32 -8.43 2.63
C LEU A 62 -22.18 -8.05 3.85
N ILE A 63 -22.84 -6.90 3.79
CA ILE A 63 -23.73 -6.41 4.87
C ILE A 63 -24.98 -7.32 5.03
N ASN A 64 -25.53 -7.80 3.92
CA ASN A 64 -26.61 -8.78 3.88
C ASN A 64 -26.20 -10.10 4.53
N ASP A 65 -24.95 -10.50 4.34
CA ASP A 65 -24.35 -11.70 4.95
C ASP A 65 -23.86 -11.48 6.39
N GLY A 66 -24.28 -10.38 7.03
CA GLY A 66 -24.07 -10.11 8.46
C GLY A 66 -22.96 -9.12 8.79
N ALA A 67 -22.22 -8.59 7.81
CA ALA A 67 -21.17 -7.62 8.09
C ALA A 67 -21.73 -6.34 8.72
N ARG A 68 -21.06 -5.85 9.77
CA ARG A 68 -21.27 -4.55 10.42
C ARG A 68 -20.01 -3.71 10.45
N PHE A 69 -18.89 -4.29 10.04
CA PHE A 69 -17.63 -3.62 9.77
C PHE A 69 -17.14 -4.04 8.38
N LEU A 70 -16.91 -3.07 7.51
CA LEU A 70 -16.31 -3.29 6.20
C LEU A 70 -14.83 -2.91 6.23
N ALA A 71 -13.98 -3.84 5.83
CA ALA A 71 -12.56 -3.58 5.61
C ALA A 71 -12.30 -3.34 4.12
N LEU A 72 -11.89 -2.12 3.78
CA LEU A 72 -11.75 -1.63 2.41
C LEU A 72 -10.30 -1.25 2.18
N TYR A 73 -9.56 -2.14 1.51
CA TYR A 73 -8.13 -2.02 1.31
C TYR A 73 -7.84 -1.65 -0.14
N GLY A 74 -7.32 -0.45 -0.35
CA GLY A 74 -6.86 0.04 -1.65
C GLY A 74 -7.62 1.28 -2.09
N PHE A 75 -6.92 2.16 -2.82
CA PHE A 75 -7.38 3.52 -3.13
C PHE A 75 -8.65 3.56 -3.99
N TYR A 76 -8.99 2.50 -4.73
CA TYR A 76 -10.20 2.49 -5.55
C TYR A 76 -11.50 2.55 -4.72
N HIS A 77 -11.46 2.17 -3.44
CA HIS A 77 -12.66 2.19 -2.59
C HIS A 77 -13.16 3.60 -2.24
N GLY A 78 -12.31 4.63 -2.24
CA GLY A 78 -12.59 5.93 -1.63
C GLY A 78 -13.86 6.62 -2.15
N ASN A 79 -13.94 6.85 -3.46
CA ASN A 79 -15.10 7.52 -4.08
C ASN A 79 -16.39 6.70 -3.93
N HIS A 80 -16.30 5.37 -4.06
CA HIS A 80 -17.46 4.49 -3.95
C HIS A 80 -17.96 4.39 -2.51
N LEU A 81 -17.06 4.38 -1.53
CA LEU A 81 -17.41 4.47 -0.12
C LEU A 81 -18.06 5.81 0.20
N ALA A 82 -17.56 6.92 -0.34
CA ALA A 82 -18.12 8.24 -0.12
C ALA A 82 -19.57 8.31 -0.59
N LYS A 83 -19.85 7.79 -1.80
CA LYS A 83 -21.22 7.61 -2.31
C LYS A 83 -22.05 6.65 -1.47
N GLY A 84 -21.46 5.56 -0.99
CA GLY A 84 -22.12 4.62 -0.10
C GLY A 84 -22.50 5.23 1.25
N MET A 85 -21.86 6.31 1.69
CA MET A 85 -22.11 6.96 2.97
C MET A 85 -23.09 8.14 2.89
N GLU A 86 -23.61 8.50 1.71
CA GLU A 86 -24.61 9.59 1.57
C GLU A 86 -25.97 9.18 2.18
N GLY A 87 -26.68 10.14 2.79
CA GLY A 87 -27.99 9.97 3.42
C GLY A 87 -27.98 8.95 4.58
N ASN A 88 -28.81 7.91 4.47
CA ASN A 88 -28.83 6.79 5.42
C ASN A 88 -27.62 5.83 5.25
N GLY A 89 -26.76 6.07 4.27
CA GLY A 89 -25.52 5.34 4.00
C GLY A 89 -25.67 3.83 3.80
N LEU A 90 -24.55 3.10 3.89
CA LEU A 90 -24.44 1.64 3.83
C LEU A 90 -25.10 0.98 5.05
N ARG A 91 -26.43 1.07 5.17
CA ARG A 91 -27.21 0.79 6.40
C ARG A 91 -26.74 1.63 7.59
N ASN A 92 -27.68 2.08 8.40
CA ASN A 92 -27.35 2.96 9.53
C ASN A 92 -26.46 2.31 10.60
N ASN A 93 -26.18 1.01 10.56
CA ASN A 93 -25.40 0.28 11.57
C ASN A 93 -24.07 -0.32 11.07
N THR A 94 -23.60 0.08 9.88
CA THR A 94 -22.30 -0.36 9.35
C THR A 94 -21.25 0.73 9.54
N VAL A 95 -20.03 0.31 9.92
CA VAL A 95 -18.82 1.15 9.94
C VAL A 95 -17.80 0.61 8.93
N ALA A 96 -16.78 1.41 8.59
CA ALA A 96 -15.74 0.99 7.67
C ALA A 96 -14.35 1.46 8.08
N VAL A 97 -13.34 0.65 7.75
CA VAL A 97 -11.96 1.13 7.59
C VAL A 97 -11.66 1.26 6.11
N TYR A 98 -11.09 2.41 5.73
CA TYR A 98 -10.58 2.69 4.39
C TYR A 98 -9.07 2.86 4.44
N VAL A 99 -8.33 1.98 3.77
CA VAL A 99 -6.87 1.99 3.84
C VAL A 99 -6.30 2.31 2.47
N ASP A 100 -5.22 3.09 2.48
CA ASP A 100 -4.37 3.56 1.37
C ASP A 100 -4.59 5.01 0.94
N ASP A 101 -5.64 5.68 1.42
CA ASP A 101 -5.88 7.10 1.16
C ASP A 101 -6.78 7.73 2.25
N LYS A 102 -6.96 9.06 2.17
CA LYS A 102 -7.91 9.80 3.01
C LYS A 102 -9.33 9.67 2.47
N PHE A 103 -10.27 9.40 3.38
CA PHE A 103 -11.68 9.43 3.04
C PHE A 103 -12.14 10.87 2.75
N SER A 104 -12.71 11.08 1.55
CA SER A 104 -13.15 12.40 1.07
C SER A 104 -14.64 12.68 1.27
N GLY A 105 -15.41 11.70 1.76
CA GLY A 105 -16.84 11.87 2.03
C GLY A 105 -17.13 12.84 3.18
N LYS A 106 -18.29 13.50 3.11
CA LYS A 106 -18.72 14.52 4.10
C LYS A 106 -19.81 14.04 5.05
N GLU A 107 -20.50 12.97 4.70
CA GLU A 107 -21.60 12.41 5.47
C GLU A 107 -21.17 11.15 6.20
N ASN A 108 -21.77 10.90 7.38
CA ASN A 108 -21.55 9.67 8.16
C ASN A 108 -20.07 9.38 8.45
N VAL A 109 -19.26 10.43 8.54
CA VAL A 109 -17.79 10.34 8.68
C VAL A 109 -17.37 9.75 10.02
N ASP A 110 -18.21 9.87 11.05
CA ASP A 110 -18.07 9.24 12.37
C ASP A 110 -18.08 7.70 12.31
N ARG A 111 -18.47 7.12 11.17
CA ARG A 111 -18.52 5.68 10.90
C ARG A 111 -17.35 5.19 10.05
N VAL A 112 -16.42 6.05 9.67
CA VAL A 112 -15.26 5.71 8.84
C VAL A 112 -13.99 6.04 9.59
N ALA A 113 -13.02 5.13 9.61
CA ALA A 113 -11.63 5.52 9.83
C ALA A 113 -10.89 5.36 8.50
N SER A 114 -10.04 6.32 8.16
CA SER A 114 -9.17 6.20 6.99
C SER A 114 -7.69 6.22 7.38
N VAL A 115 -6.87 5.46 6.67
CA VAL A 115 -5.44 5.34 6.96
C VAL A 115 -4.63 5.49 5.68
N GLN A 116 -3.70 6.45 5.68
CA GLN A 116 -2.65 6.59 4.67
C GLN A 116 -1.28 6.33 5.33
N PHE A 117 -0.24 6.09 4.54
CA PHE A 117 1.09 5.72 5.03
C PHE A 117 2.16 6.64 4.45
N ARG A 118 3.07 7.11 5.30
CA ARG A 118 4.32 7.79 4.90
C ARG A 118 5.35 6.80 4.39
N VAL A 119 5.04 6.16 3.28
CA VAL A 119 5.94 5.19 2.64
C VAL A 119 7.24 5.85 2.15
N ASP A 120 7.20 7.16 1.88
CA ASP A 120 8.37 8.02 1.63
C ASP A 120 9.37 8.00 2.80
N HIS A 121 8.92 7.96 4.05
CA HIS A 121 9.81 7.82 5.22
C HIS A 121 10.63 6.53 5.17
N ALA A 122 9.97 5.39 4.95
CA ALA A 122 10.64 4.10 4.88
C ALA A 122 11.44 3.95 3.57
N ALA A 123 10.98 4.56 2.47
CA ALA A 123 11.70 4.60 1.21
C ALA A 123 12.98 5.42 1.30
N PHE A 124 13.01 6.51 2.09
CA PHE A 124 14.23 7.25 2.38
C PHE A 124 15.29 6.36 3.02
N LEU A 125 14.91 5.58 4.03
CA LEU A 125 15.81 4.61 4.66
C LEU A 125 16.27 3.54 3.66
N ALA A 126 15.37 3.06 2.80
CA ALA A 126 15.71 2.11 1.74
C ALA A 126 16.68 2.71 0.71
N GLY A 127 16.58 4.01 0.40
CA GLY A 127 17.50 4.72 -0.48
C GLY A 127 18.92 4.75 0.09
N ILE A 128 19.06 5.04 1.38
CA ILE A 128 20.35 4.98 2.09
C ILE A 128 20.92 3.56 2.04
N ALA A 129 20.12 2.58 2.47
CA ALA A 129 20.54 1.18 2.50
C ALA A 129 20.90 0.65 1.11
N GLY A 130 20.13 1.02 0.08
CA GLY A 130 20.38 0.63 -1.31
C GLY A 130 21.67 1.24 -1.85
N ALA A 131 21.89 2.54 -1.63
CA ALA A 131 23.12 3.21 -2.06
C ALA A 131 24.37 2.63 -1.37
N TYR A 132 24.29 2.34 -0.07
CA TYR A 132 25.36 1.67 0.66
C TYR A 132 25.58 0.22 0.22
N HIS A 133 24.51 -0.51 -0.08
CA HIS A 133 24.62 -1.86 -0.63
C HIS A 133 25.40 -1.88 -1.94
N LEU A 134 25.06 -0.97 -2.87
CA LEU A 134 25.80 -0.83 -4.13
C LEU A 134 27.29 -0.50 -3.89
N ASN A 135 27.57 0.40 -2.94
CA ASN A 135 28.94 0.83 -2.62
C ASN A 135 29.77 -0.21 -1.86
N SER A 136 29.17 -1.05 -1.02
CA SER A 136 29.86 -2.17 -0.35
C SER A 136 30.09 -3.37 -1.29
N ASN A 137 29.53 -3.33 -2.50
CA ASN A 137 29.61 -4.40 -3.51
C ASN A 137 30.11 -3.86 -4.86
N GLN A 138 30.98 -2.84 -4.87
CA GLN A 138 31.41 -2.17 -6.11
C GLN A 138 32.05 -3.14 -7.11
N LYS A 139 32.86 -4.10 -6.64
CA LYS A 139 33.49 -5.12 -7.50
C LYS A 139 32.44 -5.91 -8.30
N THR A 140 31.32 -6.21 -7.65
CA THR A 140 30.23 -6.95 -8.26
C THR A 140 29.44 -6.04 -9.18
N TYR A 141 28.90 -4.91 -8.70
CA TYR A 141 28.03 -4.05 -9.53
C TYR A 141 28.72 -3.31 -10.68
N LEU A 142 30.04 -3.12 -10.64
CA LEU A 142 30.82 -2.47 -11.72
C LEU A 142 31.47 -3.45 -12.71
N ARG A 143 31.00 -4.71 -12.75
CA ARG A 143 31.43 -5.69 -13.78
C ARG A 143 30.54 -5.62 -15.02
N SER A 144 30.83 -6.46 -16.02
CA SER A 144 30.00 -6.59 -17.24
C SER A 144 29.75 -5.28 -17.99
N GLY A 145 30.76 -4.41 -18.01
CA GLY A 145 30.71 -3.11 -18.71
C GLY A 145 29.93 -2.01 -17.98
N VAL A 146 29.55 -2.21 -16.71
CA VAL A 146 28.91 -1.19 -15.88
C VAL A 146 29.98 -0.27 -15.28
N THR A 147 29.91 1.03 -15.56
CA THR A 147 30.90 2.02 -15.09
C THR A 147 30.40 2.90 -13.95
N GLU A 148 29.09 2.91 -13.71
CA GLU A 148 28.42 3.74 -12.71
C GLU A 148 27.50 2.90 -11.81
N LEU A 149 27.40 3.28 -10.53
CA LEU A 149 26.38 2.71 -9.65
C LEU A 149 25.09 3.46 -9.90
N THR A 150 24.02 2.75 -10.25
CA THR A 150 22.77 3.39 -10.67
C THR A 150 21.56 2.77 -10.01
N TRP A 151 20.51 3.58 -9.87
CA TRP A 151 19.20 3.12 -9.43
C TRP A 151 18.09 3.65 -10.34
N ALA A 152 16.94 2.98 -10.36
CA ALA A 152 15.76 3.43 -11.10
C ALA A 152 14.48 3.19 -10.29
N GLY A 153 13.46 4.01 -10.56
CA GLY A 153 12.14 3.91 -9.97
C GLY A 153 11.08 3.59 -11.03
N ILE A 154 10.13 2.72 -10.70
CA ILE A 154 8.97 2.40 -11.54
C ILE A 154 7.72 2.36 -10.66
N VAL A 155 6.62 2.94 -11.14
CA VAL A 155 5.30 2.81 -10.51
C VAL A 155 4.30 2.13 -11.44
N GLY A 156 3.26 1.53 -10.87
CA GLY A 156 2.11 1.06 -11.65
C GLY A 156 1.33 2.26 -12.20
N LEU A 157 0.77 3.05 -11.30
CA LEU A 157 0.10 4.31 -11.59
C LEU A 157 0.77 5.46 -10.83
N PRO A 158 0.74 6.69 -11.36
CA PRO A 158 1.37 7.88 -10.76
C PRO A 158 0.52 8.50 -9.64
N PHE A 159 0.23 7.76 -8.57
CA PHE A 159 -0.59 8.22 -7.44
C PHE A 159 0.25 8.58 -6.21
N SER A 160 -0.39 9.20 -5.20
CA SER A 160 0.24 9.45 -3.90
C SER A 160 0.71 8.17 -3.21
N SER A 161 -0.04 7.07 -3.34
CA SER A 161 0.32 5.79 -2.72
C SER A 161 1.53 5.09 -3.35
N THR A 162 2.00 5.53 -4.52
CA THR A 162 3.12 4.92 -5.26
C THR A 162 4.29 5.88 -5.52
N SER A 163 4.02 7.13 -5.90
CA SER A 163 5.06 8.10 -6.28
C SER A 163 5.90 8.55 -5.06
N THR A 164 5.29 8.54 -3.87
CA THR A 164 5.96 8.77 -2.58
C THR A 164 7.11 7.79 -2.32
N PHE A 165 6.99 6.52 -2.75
CA PHE A 165 8.09 5.55 -2.66
C PHE A 165 9.32 6.04 -3.44
N ILE A 166 9.11 6.48 -4.68
CA ILE A 166 10.23 6.88 -5.55
C ILE A 166 10.89 8.15 -5.01
N GLN A 167 10.09 9.13 -4.56
CA GLN A 167 10.63 10.38 -4.02
C GLN A 167 11.40 10.17 -2.72
N GLY A 168 10.85 9.39 -1.78
CA GLY A 168 11.56 9.05 -0.54
C GLY A 168 12.90 8.37 -0.85
N PHE A 169 12.89 7.36 -1.72
CA PHE A 169 14.10 6.66 -2.13
C PHE A 169 15.13 7.59 -2.78
N LYS A 170 14.70 8.46 -3.70
CA LYS A 170 15.54 9.47 -4.36
C LYS A 170 16.25 10.37 -3.36
N LEU A 171 15.53 10.87 -2.35
CA LEU A 171 16.12 11.70 -1.30
C LEU A 171 17.05 10.90 -0.37
N GLY A 172 16.73 9.63 -0.09
CA GLY A 172 17.61 8.74 0.68
C GLY A 172 18.94 8.48 -0.03
N VAL A 173 18.91 8.28 -1.35
CA VAL A 173 20.13 8.17 -2.17
C VAL A 173 20.91 9.49 -2.17
N ALA A 174 20.21 10.62 -2.32
CA ALA A 174 20.84 11.94 -2.27
C ALA A 174 21.51 12.21 -0.91
N TRP A 175 20.85 11.84 0.20
CA TRP A 175 21.44 11.88 1.54
C TRP A 175 22.71 11.05 1.62
N ALA A 176 22.70 9.81 1.09
CA ALA A 176 23.87 8.93 1.14
C ALA A 176 25.02 9.50 0.32
N ASN A 177 24.74 10.02 -0.88
CA ASN A 177 25.75 10.67 -1.72
C ASN A 177 26.36 11.92 -1.06
N GLU A 178 25.58 12.67 -0.28
CA GLU A 178 26.09 13.84 0.45
C GLU A 178 26.88 13.44 1.70
N LYS A 179 26.29 12.63 2.58
CA LYS A 179 26.85 12.33 3.92
C LYS A 179 27.97 11.30 3.88
N LEU A 180 27.98 10.41 2.89
CA LEU A 180 29.00 9.36 2.73
C LEU A 180 30.04 9.70 1.68
N LYS A 181 30.00 10.91 1.11
CA LYS A 181 31.01 11.39 0.17
C LYS A 181 32.41 11.24 0.77
N ASP A 182 33.36 10.76 -0.05
CA ASP A 182 34.78 10.58 0.28
C ASP A 182 35.09 9.57 1.41
N LYS A 183 34.07 8.93 2.00
CA LYS A 183 34.23 7.86 3.00
C LYS A 183 34.82 6.60 2.36
N ASP A 184 35.58 5.86 3.15
CA ASP A 184 36.05 4.52 2.79
C ASP A 184 35.00 3.48 3.19
N ILE A 185 34.55 2.71 2.22
CA ILE A 185 33.47 1.74 2.34
C ILE A 185 34.06 0.35 2.32
N ALA A 186 33.85 -0.40 3.40
CA ALA A 186 34.21 -1.80 3.46
C ALA A 186 33.53 -2.57 2.31
N GLN A 187 34.30 -3.43 1.64
CA GLN A 187 33.81 -4.22 0.52
C GLN A 187 33.48 -5.63 1.00
N LYS A 188 32.38 -6.23 0.52
CA LYS A 188 32.01 -7.60 0.90
C LYS A 188 32.97 -8.66 0.34
N ASP A 189 33.47 -8.43 -0.87
CA ASP A 189 34.28 -9.40 -1.62
C ASP A 189 35.76 -8.96 -1.79
N ASP A 190 36.20 -8.01 -0.97
CA ASP A 190 37.55 -7.42 -1.02
C ASP A 190 37.97 -6.93 0.37
N THR A 191 39.21 -7.19 0.76
CA THR A 191 39.76 -6.73 2.05
C THR A 191 40.07 -5.24 2.05
N THR A 192 40.16 -4.62 0.87
CA THR A 192 40.50 -3.21 0.72
C THR A 192 39.23 -2.37 0.64
N PRO A 193 39.04 -1.41 1.56
CA PRO A 193 37.95 -0.45 1.44
C PRO A 193 38.07 0.35 0.13
N LYS A 194 36.91 0.75 -0.42
CA LYS A 194 36.86 1.62 -1.61
C LYS A 194 36.18 2.92 -1.26
N LYS A 195 36.60 4.00 -1.94
CA LYS A 195 35.94 5.29 -1.81
C LYS A 195 34.49 5.19 -2.26
N TRP A 196 33.62 5.92 -1.56
CA TRP A 196 32.24 6.10 -1.96
C TRP A 196 32.18 6.59 -3.42
N LYS A 197 31.40 5.88 -4.22
CA LYS A 197 31.07 6.25 -5.59
C LYS A 197 29.62 6.74 -5.61
N GLU A 198 29.42 7.90 -6.19
CA GLU A 198 28.08 8.49 -6.35
C GLU A 198 27.13 7.49 -7.02
N VAL A 199 25.96 7.33 -6.43
CA VAL A 199 24.88 6.51 -6.97
C VAL A 199 23.90 7.41 -7.73
N LYS A 200 23.74 7.18 -9.04
CA LYS A 200 22.94 8.04 -9.92
C LYS A 200 21.59 7.44 -10.27
N GLN A 201 20.57 8.27 -10.45
CA GLN A 201 19.30 7.81 -10.98
C GLN A 201 19.41 7.62 -12.50
N VAL A 202 18.95 6.47 -13.02
CA VAL A 202 18.72 6.25 -14.45
C VAL A 202 17.22 6.15 -14.69
N PHE A 203 16.81 6.66 -15.85
CA PHE A 203 15.40 6.78 -16.20
C PHE A 203 15.09 5.99 -17.46
N ALA A 204 13.97 5.28 -17.44
CA ALA A 204 13.27 4.84 -18.64
C ALA A 204 12.53 6.03 -19.28
N ASP A 205 11.95 5.83 -20.46
CA ASP A 205 11.16 6.87 -21.13
C ASP A 205 9.84 7.16 -20.42
N LEU A 206 9.32 6.16 -19.69
CA LEU A 206 8.14 6.27 -18.85
C LEU A 206 8.47 5.75 -17.45
N TYR A 207 8.04 6.49 -16.42
CA TYR A 207 8.18 6.05 -15.03
C TYR A 207 6.97 5.23 -14.52
N ALA A 208 5.82 5.34 -15.20
CA ALA A 208 4.59 4.64 -14.87
C ALA A 208 4.18 3.64 -15.96
N SER A 209 3.85 2.40 -15.59
CA SER A 209 3.39 1.38 -16.53
C SER A 209 1.94 1.58 -16.97
N GLY A 210 1.12 2.27 -16.17
CA GLY A 210 -0.25 2.68 -16.49
C GLY A 210 -1.34 1.80 -15.88
N SER A 211 -1.00 0.79 -15.08
CA SER A 211 -1.96 -0.06 -14.34
C SER A 211 -1.27 -0.79 -13.20
N PHE A 212 -2.02 -1.62 -12.45
CA PHE A 212 -1.46 -2.61 -11.51
C PHE A 212 -1.65 -4.06 -12.00
N ASN A 213 -2.05 -4.25 -13.26
CA ASN A 213 -2.24 -5.58 -13.84
C ASN A 213 -0.91 -6.33 -13.86
N ALA A 214 -0.90 -7.57 -13.36
CA ALA A 214 0.33 -8.35 -13.18
C ALA A 214 1.06 -8.70 -14.48
N ASP A 215 0.36 -8.61 -15.62
CA ASP A 215 0.81 -8.90 -16.97
C ASP A 215 0.94 -7.64 -17.86
N GLU A 216 0.91 -6.44 -17.28
CA GLU A 216 1.03 -5.16 -18.00
C GLU A 216 2.29 -5.11 -18.89
N PRO A 217 2.15 -5.13 -20.24
CA PRO A 217 3.30 -5.20 -21.14
C PRO A 217 4.25 -4.00 -21.01
N LYS A 218 3.71 -2.82 -20.69
CA LYS A 218 4.52 -1.61 -20.50
C LYS A 218 5.52 -1.75 -19.36
N ALA A 219 5.21 -2.49 -18.30
CA ALA A 219 6.15 -2.76 -17.22
C ALA A 219 7.38 -3.55 -17.72
N GLY A 220 7.17 -4.51 -18.62
CA GLY A 220 8.25 -5.27 -19.27
C GLY A 220 9.13 -4.38 -20.16
N GLN A 221 8.52 -3.48 -20.93
CA GLN A 221 9.23 -2.53 -21.79
C GLN A 221 10.11 -1.58 -20.97
N ILE A 222 9.59 -1.03 -19.87
CA ILE A 222 10.35 -0.19 -18.94
C ILE A 222 11.56 -0.96 -18.40
N MET A 223 11.36 -2.20 -17.95
CA MET A 223 12.47 -3.04 -17.45
C MET A 223 13.54 -3.32 -18.52
N ASP A 224 13.13 -3.57 -19.77
CA ASP A 224 14.08 -3.78 -20.88
C ASP A 224 14.93 -2.53 -21.14
N GLN A 225 14.34 -1.33 -21.04
CA GLN A 225 15.08 -0.07 -21.13
C GLN A 225 16.05 0.13 -19.95
N LEU A 226 15.64 -0.23 -18.73
CA LEU A 226 16.52 -0.09 -17.56
C LEU A 226 17.70 -1.06 -17.61
N ILE A 227 17.49 -2.27 -18.11
CA ILE A 227 18.56 -3.25 -18.36
C ILE A 227 19.52 -2.73 -19.45
N SER A 228 18.99 -2.19 -20.55
CA SER A 228 19.85 -1.63 -21.60
C SER A 228 20.67 -0.43 -21.10
N LYS A 229 20.09 0.38 -20.22
CA LYS A 229 20.75 1.50 -19.51
C LYS A 229 21.61 1.07 -18.31
N LYS A 230 21.80 -0.24 -18.08
CA LYS A 230 22.68 -0.79 -17.04
C LYS A 230 22.30 -0.38 -15.60
N ALA A 231 20.99 -0.32 -15.30
CA ALA A 231 20.50 -0.05 -13.95
C ALA A 231 21.03 -1.09 -12.94
N SER A 232 21.67 -0.66 -11.84
CA SER A 232 22.17 -1.59 -10.81
C SER A 232 21.10 -1.99 -9.79
N LEU A 233 20.16 -1.10 -9.51
CA LEU A 233 19.08 -1.28 -8.54
C LEU A 233 17.76 -0.74 -9.09
N VAL A 234 16.66 -1.43 -8.83
CA VAL A 234 15.31 -0.96 -9.16
C VAL A 234 14.45 -0.96 -7.91
N LEU A 235 13.72 0.14 -7.70
CA LEU A 235 12.57 0.20 -6.80
C LEU A 235 11.31 0.16 -7.65
N MET A 236 10.43 -0.81 -7.39
CA MET A 236 9.20 -0.99 -8.14
C MET A 236 7.97 -0.94 -7.22
N ALA A 237 7.18 0.13 -7.32
CA ALA A 237 5.91 0.30 -6.60
C ALA A 237 4.73 0.07 -7.57
N ALA A 238 4.55 -1.18 -7.98
CA ALA A 238 3.63 -1.56 -9.06
C ALA A 238 2.84 -2.86 -8.80
N GLY A 239 2.64 -3.23 -7.54
CA GLY A 239 1.85 -4.40 -7.16
C GLY A 239 2.30 -5.69 -7.85
N GLY A 240 1.36 -6.41 -8.48
CA GLY A 240 1.60 -7.72 -9.10
C GLY A 240 2.65 -7.73 -10.23
N GLN A 241 2.97 -6.56 -10.81
CA GLN A 241 3.99 -6.43 -11.87
C GLN A 241 5.41 -6.71 -11.38
N GLY A 242 5.66 -6.81 -10.06
CA GLY A 242 6.96 -7.20 -9.53
C GLY A 242 7.49 -8.52 -10.12
N ASN A 243 6.60 -9.46 -10.47
CA ASN A 243 6.99 -10.71 -11.13
C ASN A 243 7.62 -10.48 -12.50
N ILE A 244 7.18 -9.48 -13.25
CA ILE A 244 7.79 -9.09 -14.53
C ILE A 244 9.23 -8.63 -14.27
N ALA A 245 9.45 -7.75 -13.30
CA ALA A 245 10.79 -7.27 -12.97
C ALA A 245 11.71 -8.40 -12.51
N ILE A 246 11.25 -9.31 -11.66
CA ILE A 246 12.01 -10.50 -11.25
C ILE A 246 12.43 -11.32 -12.48
N ASN A 247 11.49 -11.68 -13.36
CA ASN A 247 11.77 -12.51 -14.52
C ASN A 247 12.78 -11.86 -15.49
N LYS A 248 12.80 -10.52 -15.55
CA LYS A 248 13.81 -9.77 -16.31
C LYS A 248 15.17 -9.76 -15.59
N ILE A 249 15.19 -9.51 -14.29
CA ILE A 249 16.42 -9.41 -13.49
C ILE A 249 17.17 -10.75 -13.39
N ILE A 250 16.47 -11.89 -13.25
CA ILE A 250 17.12 -13.22 -13.16
C ILE A 250 17.91 -13.58 -14.44
N ASN A 251 17.60 -12.94 -15.56
CA ASN A 251 18.23 -13.13 -16.87
C ASN A 251 19.13 -11.95 -17.29
N ALA A 252 19.26 -10.90 -16.47
CA ALA A 252 19.99 -9.71 -16.85
C ALA A 252 21.47 -10.02 -17.11
N SER A 253 22.05 -9.38 -18.12
CA SER A 253 23.46 -9.58 -18.52
C SER A 253 24.47 -8.90 -17.58
N HIS A 254 23.99 -8.05 -16.69
CA HIS A 254 24.79 -7.37 -15.66
C HIS A 254 24.12 -7.50 -14.28
N PRO A 255 24.88 -7.30 -13.20
CA PRO A 255 24.34 -7.21 -11.85
C PRO A 255 23.24 -6.15 -11.74
N MET A 256 22.08 -6.60 -11.29
CA MET A 256 20.89 -5.78 -11.11
C MET A 256 20.08 -6.37 -9.96
N SER A 257 19.53 -5.54 -9.08
CA SER A 257 18.74 -6.01 -7.92
C SER A 257 17.44 -5.23 -7.77
N LEU A 258 16.54 -5.73 -6.93
CA LEU A 258 15.23 -5.14 -6.66
C LEU A 258 15.12 -4.76 -5.18
N VAL A 259 14.53 -3.61 -4.90
CA VAL A 259 13.94 -3.28 -3.59
C VAL A 259 12.45 -3.60 -3.65
N GLY A 260 12.01 -4.52 -2.81
CA GLY A 260 10.60 -4.91 -2.72
C GLY A 260 9.74 -3.87 -2.02
N VAL A 261 8.42 -3.99 -2.15
CA VAL A 261 7.44 -3.11 -1.48
C VAL A 261 6.30 -3.91 -0.84
N ASP A 262 5.56 -3.24 0.04
CA ASP A 262 4.42 -3.72 0.82
C ASP A 262 4.75 -4.80 1.87
N THR A 263 5.32 -5.93 1.46
CA THR A 263 5.71 -7.04 2.33
C THR A 263 7.21 -7.32 2.24
N ALA A 264 7.74 -8.19 3.10
CA ALA A 264 9.13 -8.64 3.04
C ALA A 264 9.33 -9.64 1.87
N GLN A 265 9.31 -9.12 0.64
CA GLN A 265 9.34 -9.90 -0.60
C GLN A 265 10.64 -10.71 -0.77
N GLU A 266 11.72 -10.32 -0.10
CA GLU A 266 12.97 -11.08 -0.09
C GLU A 266 12.82 -12.47 0.54
N LYS A 267 11.86 -12.63 1.48
CA LYS A 267 11.55 -13.90 2.16
C LYS A 267 10.63 -14.80 1.34
N ASP A 268 10.08 -14.31 0.24
CA ASP A 268 9.19 -15.10 -0.62
C ASP A 268 9.96 -15.84 -1.71
N ASN A 269 10.23 -17.14 -1.49
CA ASN A 269 10.93 -17.96 -2.49
C ASN A 269 10.19 -18.16 -3.81
N SER A 270 8.86 -18.00 -3.83
CA SER A 270 8.06 -18.13 -5.06
C SER A 270 8.18 -16.88 -5.94
N PHE A 271 8.33 -15.71 -5.31
CA PHE A 271 8.54 -14.43 -5.96
C PHE A 271 10.03 -14.17 -6.20
N ASN A 272 10.84 -14.15 -5.14
CA ASN A 272 12.29 -13.94 -5.17
C ASN A 272 12.98 -15.24 -5.62
N LYS A 273 12.84 -15.56 -6.90
CA LYS A 273 13.40 -16.79 -7.51
C LYS A 273 14.92 -16.71 -7.60
N ALA A 274 15.58 -17.87 -7.67
CA ALA A 274 17.01 -17.92 -7.92
C ALA A 274 17.34 -17.31 -9.29
N ARG A 275 18.43 -16.55 -9.37
CA ARG A 275 18.96 -15.99 -10.61
C ARG A 275 19.54 -17.10 -11.48
N LEU A 276 19.49 -16.90 -12.80
CA LEU A 276 20.18 -17.75 -13.76
C LEU A 276 21.56 -17.17 -14.13
N THR A 277 21.69 -15.85 -14.07
CA THR A 277 22.95 -15.12 -14.23
C THR A 277 23.31 -14.37 -12.96
N ASN A 278 24.58 -14.00 -12.77
CA ASN A 278 25.03 -13.25 -11.59
C ASN A 278 24.63 -13.92 -10.25
N THR A 279 24.84 -15.24 -10.17
CA THR A 279 24.40 -16.10 -9.04
C THR A 279 25.15 -15.83 -7.73
N ASP A 280 26.31 -15.21 -7.81
CA ASP A 280 27.10 -14.74 -6.67
C ASP A 280 26.46 -13.55 -5.96
N LEU A 281 25.62 -12.78 -6.66
CA LEU A 281 25.00 -11.59 -6.10
C LEU A 281 23.81 -11.94 -5.19
N ASN A 282 23.87 -11.45 -3.94
CA ASN A 282 22.78 -11.57 -2.96
C ASN A 282 22.28 -13.00 -2.77
N ASN A 283 23.22 -13.95 -2.59
CA ASN A 283 22.94 -15.37 -2.48
C ASN A 283 22.09 -15.90 -3.66
N GLY A 284 22.34 -15.35 -4.85
CA GLY A 284 21.67 -15.71 -6.08
C GLY A 284 20.22 -15.22 -6.17
N LYS A 285 19.83 -14.16 -5.45
CA LYS A 285 18.44 -13.67 -5.41
C LYS A 285 18.30 -12.21 -5.89
N PRO A 286 17.23 -11.87 -6.65
CA PRO A 286 16.96 -10.50 -7.09
C PRO A 286 16.68 -9.48 -6.00
N VAL A 287 15.83 -9.82 -5.02
CA VAL A 287 15.33 -8.87 -4.02
C VAL A 287 16.32 -8.76 -2.87
N LEU A 288 16.77 -7.53 -2.57
CA LEU A 288 17.72 -7.24 -1.48
C LEU A 288 17.02 -7.27 -0.12
N PHE A 289 15.96 -6.47 -0.04
CA PHE A 289 15.15 -6.16 1.11
C PHE A 289 13.92 -5.41 0.59
N SER A 290 12.99 -5.09 1.48
CA SER A 290 11.73 -4.46 1.09
C SER A 290 11.36 -3.27 1.96
N ILE A 291 10.64 -2.32 1.38
CA ILE A 291 9.92 -1.27 2.10
C ILE A 291 8.57 -1.86 2.53
N VAL A 292 8.43 -2.11 3.82
CA VAL A 292 7.26 -2.80 4.38
C VAL A 292 6.20 -1.78 4.80
N LYS A 293 4.96 -2.07 4.40
CA LYS A 293 3.76 -1.31 4.71
C LYS A 293 2.77 -2.21 5.44
N ARG A 294 2.56 -1.95 6.73
CA ARG A 294 1.78 -2.79 7.66
C ARG A 294 0.28 -2.50 7.58
N VAL A 295 -0.29 -2.79 6.42
CA VAL A 295 -1.74 -2.73 6.13
C VAL A 295 -2.53 -3.60 7.12
N ASP A 296 -1.95 -4.74 7.47
CA ASP A 296 -2.46 -5.68 8.46
C ASP A 296 -2.68 -5.01 9.83
N MET A 297 -1.67 -4.27 10.30
CA MET A 297 -1.71 -3.60 11.60
C MET A 297 -2.60 -2.36 11.60
N ALA A 298 -2.68 -1.63 10.48
CA ALA A 298 -3.61 -0.52 10.34
C ALA A 298 -5.07 -0.98 10.48
N GLY A 299 -5.47 -2.00 9.70
CA GLY A 299 -6.81 -2.57 9.77
C GLY A 299 -7.12 -3.12 11.16
N TYR A 300 -6.18 -3.88 11.74
CA TYR A 300 -6.27 -4.43 13.09
C TYR A 300 -6.51 -3.34 14.16
N ALA A 301 -5.76 -2.24 14.11
CA ALA A 301 -5.89 -1.15 15.08
C ALA A 301 -7.27 -0.49 15.03
N VAL A 302 -7.78 -0.24 13.81
CA VAL A 302 -9.12 0.33 13.63
C VAL A 302 -10.20 -0.64 14.10
N MET A 303 -10.09 -1.93 13.75
CA MET A 303 -11.06 -2.95 14.18
C MET A 303 -11.13 -3.05 15.70
N ASN A 304 -9.99 -3.04 16.39
CA ASN A 304 -9.97 -3.03 17.85
C ASN A 304 -10.56 -1.74 18.44
N SER A 305 -10.18 -0.58 17.90
CA SER A 305 -10.74 0.70 18.34
C SER A 305 -12.27 0.74 18.21
N ALA A 306 -12.80 0.23 17.09
CA ALA A 306 -14.23 0.16 16.83
C ALA A 306 -14.93 -0.86 17.76
N LYS A 307 -14.32 -2.02 18.01
CA LYS A 307 -14.85 -3.06 18.92
C LYS A 307 -14.96 -2.52 20.35
N GLU A 308 -13.97 -1.76 20.79
CA GLU A 308 -13.94 -1.10 22.10
C GLU A 308 -14.86 0.12 22.18
N GLY A 309 -15.36 0.61 21.04
CA GLY A 309 -16.21 1.80 20.97
C GLY A 309 -15.51 3.09 21.38
N LYS A 310 -14.18 3.17 21.16
CA LYS A 310 -13.38 4.34 21.57
C LYS A 310 -13.94 5.62 20.97
N GLN A 311 -14.01 6.65 21.81
CA GLN A 311 -14.50 7.98 21.45
C GLN A 311 -13.34 8.94 21.17
N ILE A 312 -13.61 9.97 20.38
CA ILE A 312 -12.69 11.09 20.13
C ILE A 312 -12.33 11.78 21.45
N GLU A 313 -11.04 11.93 21.69
CA GLU A 313 -10.45 12.59 22.87
C GLU A 313 -9.99 14.03 22.58
N LYS A 314 -10.25 14.51 21.35
CA LYS A 314 -9.85 15.84 20.87
C LYS A 314 -8.34 16.01 20.74
N ASP A 315 -7.62 14.90 20.61
CA ASP A 315 -6.17 14.86 20.43
C ASP A 315 -5.86 13.83 19.34
N LEU A 316 -5.49 14.31 18.15
CA LEU A 316 -5.21 13.45 16.98
C LEU A 316 -4.13 12.40 17.25
N LYS A 317 -3.22 12.64 18.21
CA LYS A 317 -2.21 11.66 18.59
C LYS A 317 -2.83 10.48 19.35
N LYS A 318 -3.82 10.74 20.19
CA LYS A 318 -4.57 9.71 20.94
C LYS A 318 -5.73 9.12 20.11
N ASP A 319 -6.20 9.87 19.13
CA ASP A 319 -7.34 9.52 18.29
C ASP A 319 -6.94 8.72 17.03
N ALA A 320 -5.66 8.45 16.84
CA ALA A 320 -5.17 7.59 15.76
C ALA A 320 -5.96 6.27 15.70
N TYR A 321 -6.38 5.90 14.48
CA TYR A 321 -7.16 4.70 14.18
C TYR A 321 -8.59 4.64 14.76
N LYS A 322 -9.10 5.71 15.39
CA LYS A 322 -10.51 5.79 15.79
C LYS A 322 -11.43 6.09 14.61
N LEU A 323 -12.68 5.67 14.68
CA LEU A 323 -13.70 6.09 13.71
C LEU A 323 -13.91 7.61 13.79
N GLY A 324 -14.13 8.27 12.65
CA GLY A 324 -14.15 9.73 12.54
C GLY A 324 -12.80 10.37 12.19
N THR A 325 -11.73 9.58 12.04
CA THR A 325 -10.38 10.09 11.83
C THR A 325 -9.74 9.64 10.52
N HIS A 326 -8.85 10.49 10.01
CA HIS A 326 -7.80 10.12 9.08
C HIS A 326 -6.49 10.01 9.86
N THR A 327 -5.82 8.87 9.75
CA THR A 327 -4.49 8.65 10.35
C THR A 327 -3.45 8.51 9.25
N LEU A 328 -2.43 9.38 9.31
CA LEU A 328 -1.24 9.27 8.47
C LEU A 328 -0.16 8.51 9.24
N ALA A 329 -0.07 7.19 9.00
CA ALA A 329 0.89 6.33 9.68
C ALA A 329 2.32 6.66 9.25
N SER A 330 3.21 6.94 10.22
CA SER A 330 4.55 7.47 9.98
C SER A 330 5.57 6.98 11.01
N PHE A 331 6.65 7.72 11.22
CA PHE A 331 7.58 7.52 12.33
C PHE A 331 7.18 8.26 13.61
N ASP A 332 6.05 8.98 13.62
CA ASP A 332 5.44 9.47 14.86
C ASP A 332 4.93 8.28 15.69
N GLU A 333 5.48 8.13 16.90
CA GLU A 333 5.13 7.05 17.83
C GLU A 333 3.64 7.03 18.18
N SER A 334 2.93 8.16 18.07
CA SER A 334 1.47 8.19 18.28
C SER A 334 0.70 7.39 17.23
N THR A 335 1.35 7.04 16.11
CA THR A 335 0.77 6.21 15.05
C THR A 335 1.28 4.77 15.10
N PHE A 336 2.03 4.39 16.13
CA PHE A 336 2.54 3.02 16.23
C PHE A 336 1.44 2.08 16.71
N VAL A 337 1.46 0.85 16.18
CA VAL A 337 0.56 -0.22 16.62
C VAL A 337 1.42 -1.30 17.25
N LYS A 338 1.13 -1.59 18.53
CA LYS A 338 1.94 -2.50 19.36
C LYS A 338 3.42 -2.10 19.37
N GLY A 339 3.70 -0.80 19.52
CA GLY A 339 5.06 -0.26 19.63
C GLY A 339 5.89 -0.31 18.34
N ASN A 340 5.26 -0.59 17.19
CA ASN A 340 5.95 -0.63 15.90
C ASN A 340 5.39 0.39 14.93
N ALA A 341 6.27 1.04 14.16
CA ALA A 341 5.89 1.84 13.00
C ALA A 341 5.22 0.95 11.94
N LEU A 342 4.27 1.53 11.20
CA LEU A 342 3.54 0.82 10.16
C LEU A 342 4.18 0.97 8.78
N VAL A 343 5.19 1.82 8.66
CA VAL A 343 6.10 1.91 7.52
C VAL A 343 7.50 1.67 8.04
N GLN A 344 8.25 0.76 7.42
CA GLN A 344 9.58 0.40 7.90
C GLN A 344 10.40 -0.31 6.82
N LEU A 345 11.71 -0.39 7.03
CA LEU A 345 12.57 -1.29 6.27
C LEU A 345 12.41 -2.72 6.78
N SER A 346 12.34 -3.69 5.85
CA SER A 346 12.35 -5.10 6.21
C SER A 346 13.64 -5.46 6.95
N GLU A 347 13.58 -6.52 7.77
CA GLU A 347 14.69 -6.96 8.62
C GLU A 347 16.01 -7.11 7.85
N ALA A 348 15.96 -7.64 6.63
CA ALA A 348 17.12 -7.81 5.75
C ALA A 348 17.82 -6.47 5.41
N GLY A 349 17.06 -5.38 5.29
CA GLY A 349 17.61 -4.07 4.98
C GLY A 349 18.15 -3.32 6.20
N ARG A 350 17.69 -3.65 7.42
CA ARG A 350 18.03 -2.91 8.65
C ARG A 350 19.53 -2.94 8.94
N GLY A 351 20.17 -4.10 8.81
CA GLY A 351 21.62 -4.23 9.01
C GLY A 351 22.42 -3.35 8.06
N THR A 352 22.05 -3.38 6.77
CA THR A 352 22.68 -2.55 5.73
C THR A 352 22.52 -1.06 6.04
N LEU A 353 21.35 -0.63 6.51
CA LEU A 353 21.12 0.76 6.92
C LEU A 353 21.97 1.16 8.13
N ILE A 354 22.07 0.29 9.14
CA ILE A 354 22.89 0.54 10.34
C ILE A 354 24.36 0.69 9.94
N GLU A 355 24.88 -0.18 9.09
CA GLU A 355 26.25 -0.10 8.58
C GLU A 355 26.51 1.22 7.82
N ALA A 356 25.57 1.64 6.97
CA ALA A 356 25.65 2.91 6.27
C ALA A 356 25.72 4.09 7.25
N TYR A 357 24.83 4.10 8.26
CA TYR A 357 24.74 5.20 9.21
C TYR A 357 25.93 5.26 10.18
N LYS A 358 26.54 4.11 10.52
CA LYS A 358 27.76 4.05 11.35
C LYS A 358 28.94 4.84 10.77
N LEU A 359 28.99 5.05 9.45
CA LEU A 359 30.01 5.89 8.80
C LEU A 359 29.82 7.39 9.07
N VAL A 360 28.60 7.79 9.45
CA VAL A 360 28.25 9.14 9.89
C VAL A 360 28.39 9.24 11.40
N ASP A 361 27.82 8.28 12.13
CA ASP A 361 27.84 8.23 13.59
C ASP A 361 28.06 6.80 14.10
N PRO A 362 29.29 6.46 14.52
CA PRO A 362 29.65 5.13 15.00
C PRO A 362 28.92 4.69 16.27
N SER A 363 28.30 5.62 17.02
CA SER A 363 27.58 5.30 18.27
C SER A 363 26.27 4.55 18.04
N VAL A 364 25.74 4.58 16.81
CA VAL A 364 24.46 3.96 16.50
C VAL A 364 24.65 2.47 16.22
N THR A 365 23.94 1.63 16.99
CA THR A 365 24.06 0.17 16.90
C THR A 365 22.78 -0.55 16.48
N ASP A 366 21.64 0.12 16.52
CA ASP A 366 20.33 -0.47 16.25
C ASP A 366 19.47 0.37 15.31
N TYR A 367 18.45 -0.27 14.75
CA TYR A 367 17.57 0.33 13.72
C TYR A 367 16.77 1.52 14.25
N ASN A 368 16.24 1.44 15.47
CA ASN A 368 15.37 2.50 16.02
C ASN A 368 16.19 3.76 16.29
N SER A 369 17.42 3.60 16.79
CA SER A 369 18.37 4.71 16.94
C SER A 369 18.72 5.35 15.59
N VAL A 370 18.92 4.57 14.51
CA VAL A 370 19.10 5.15 13.16
C VAL A 370 17.87 5.95 12.74
N VAL A 371 16.67 5.38 12.87
CA VAL A 371 15.41 6.04 12.49
C VAL A 371 15.27 7.36 13.25
N ALA A 372 15.45 7.35 14.57
CA ALA A 372 15.34 8.53 15.40
C ALA A 372 16.31 9.65 14.98
N LYS A 373 17.57 9.31 14.65
CA LYS A 373 18.55 10.32 14.21
C LYS A 373 18.32 10.79 12.77
N VAL A 374 18.03 9.88 11.83
CA VAL A 374 17.73 10.22 10.43
C VAL A 374 16.50 11.11 10.34
N SER A 375 15.46 10.85 11.14
CA SER A 375 14.25 11.68 11.15
C SER A 375 14.49 13.12 11.63
N GLN A 376 15.63 13.40 12.26
CA GLN A 376 16.04 14.76 12.63
C GLN A 376 16.89 15.46 11.57
N ASP A 377 17.40 14.74 10.57
CA ASP A 377 18.24 15.27 9.49
C ASP A 377 17.46 16.24 8.59
N GLU A 378 18.12 17.31 8.14
CA GLU A 378 17.50 18.34 7.31
C GLU A 378 17.03 17.82 5.94
N ILE A 379 17.73 16.85 5.35
CA ILE A 379 17.35 16.27 4.06
C ILE A 379 16.12 15.38 4.23
N PHE A 380 16.03 14.64 5.35
CA PHE A 380 14.83 13.86 5.66
C PHE A 380 13.62 14.78 5.85
N LYS A 381 13.78 15.88 6.60
CA LYS A 381 12.72 16.87 6.86
C LYS A 381 12.16 17.55 5.60
N ILE A 382 12.85 17.47 4.46
CA ILE A 382 12.30 17.91 3.16
C ILE A 382 11.00 17.18 2.83
N LEU A 383 10.87 15.91 3.22
CA LEU A 383 9.66 15.11 3.01
C LEU A 383 8.42 15.71 3.68
N ASP A 384 8.59 16.52 4.73
CA ASP A 384 7.49 17.17 5.46
C ASP A 384 7.21 18.59 4.99
N ILE A 385 7.98 19.11 4.03
CA ILE A 385 7.79 20.46 3.48
C ILE A 385 6.62 20.42 2.50
N GLU A 386 5.53 21.09 2.86
CA GLU A 386 4.42 21.39 1.96
C GLU A 386 4.61 22.78 1.34
N LYS A 387 4.30 22.92 0.05
CA LYS A 387 4.37 24.20 -0.66
C LYS A 387 2.98 24.71 -0.99
N SER A 388 2.81 26.03 -0.91
CA SER A 388 1.58 26.66 -1.36
C SER A 388 1.47 26.61 -2.88
N GLU A 389 0.26 26.77 -3.41
CA GLU A 389 0.03 26.87 -4.86
C GLU A 389 0.83 28.02 -5.47
N ALA A 390 0.95 29.15 -4.76
CA ALA A 390 1.73 30.31 -5.21
C ALA A 390 3.23 29.99 -5.30
N ASP A 391 3.77 29.23 -4.33
CA ASP A 391 5.16 28.78 -4.39
C ASP A 391 5.40 27.88 -5.60
N LEU A 392 4.49 26.91 -5.84
CA LEU A 392 4.60 25.97 -6.95
C LEU A 392 4.43 26.67 -8.30
N ASP A 393 3.54 27.64 -8.43
CA ASP A 393 3.36 28.44 -9.65
C ASP A 393 4.62 29.22 -10.04
N SER A 394 5.42 29.62 -9.05
CA SER A 394 6.71 30.27 -9.32
C SER A 394 7.74 29.30 -9.90
N LEU A 395 7.65 28.00 -9.58
CA LEU A 395 8.65 26.98 -9.89
C LEU A 395 8.29 26.05 -11.05
N LEU A 396 6.99 25.89 -11.33
CA LEU A 396 6.45 24.85 -12.20
C LEU A 396 5.56 25.42 -13.30
N ASP A 397 5.65 24.83 -14.48
CA ASP A 397 4.68 25.01 -15.57
C ASP A 397 3.42 24.19 -15.28
N HIS A 398 2.25 24.74 -15.60
CA HIS A 398 0.98 24.07 -15.43
C HIS A 398 0.05 24.23 -16.63
N THR A 399 -0.87 23.27 -16.78
CA THR A 399 -2.02 23.37 -17.68
C THR A 399 -3.30 23.41 -16.84
N MET A 400 -4.41 23.77 -17.49
CA MET A 400 -5.74 23.66 -16.89
C MET A 400 -6.43 22.40 -17.45
N GLU A 401 -6.83 21.49 -16.58
CA GLU A 401 -7.59 20.29 -16.92
C GLU A 401 -8.86 20.24 -16.06
N ASN A 402 -10.04 20.25 -16.70
CA ASN A 402 -11.34 20.29 -16.02
C ASN A 402 -11.48 21.40 -14.96
N GLY A 403 -10.86 22.57 -15.21
CA GLY A 403 -10.88 23.72 -14.28
C GLY A 403 -9.89 23.63 -13.12
N ALA A 404 -9.09 22.56 -13.03
CA ALA A 404 -8.02 22.41 -12.03
C ALA A 404 -6.65 22.62 -12.67
N LYS A 405 -5.72 23.22 -11.91
CA LYS A 405 -4.31 23.29 -12.31
C LYS A 405 -3.67 21.91 -12.25
N LYS A 406 -2.95 21.56 -13.30
CA LYS A 406 -2.11 20.37 -13.38
C LYS A 406 -0.69 20.80 -13.66
N TYR A 407 0.18 20.70 -12.65
CA TYR A 407 1.60 20.93 -12.83
C TYR A 407 2.19 19.86 -13.75
N THR A 408 3.04 20.28 -14.66
CA THR A 408 3.54 19.43 -15.76
C THR A 408 5.06 19.35 -15.78
N LYS A 409 5.77 20.46 -15.58
CA LYS A 409 7.23 20.52 -15.65
C LYS A 409 7.83 21.53 -14.69
N VAL A 410 9.07 21.29 -14.28
CA VAL A 410 9.94 22.29 -13.66
C VAL A 410 10.34 23.31 -14.72
N LYS A 411 10.24 24.60 -14.38
CA LYS A 411 10.65 25.69 -15.27
C LYS A 411 12.15 25.64 -15.56
N ASP A 412 12.54 26.10 -16.75
CA ASP A 412 13.91 25.98 -17.27
C ASP A 412 14.98 26.57 -16.34
N GLU A 413 14.70 27.71 -15.69
CA GLU A 413 15.62 28.37 -14.74
C GLU A 413 15.93 27.54 -13.48
N HIS A 414 15.21 26.44 -13.25
CA HIS A 414 15.37 25.58 -12.08
C HIS A 414 15.85 24.17 -12.41
N LYS A 415 15.94 23.78 -13.69
CA LYS A 415 16.30 22.42 -14.12
C LYS A 415 17.70 21.97 -13.72
N ASN A 416 18.63 22.91 -13.58
CA ASN A 416 20.04 22.60 -13.27
C ASN A 416 20.35 22.53 -11.77
N LYS A 417 19.35 22.69 -10.89
CA LYS A 417 19.53 22.58 -9.44
C LYS A 417 19.83 21.12 -9.04
N SER A 418 20.63 20.92 -8.01
CA SER A 418 20.81 19.58 -7.44
C SER A 418 19.48 19.04 -6.90
N VAL A 419 19.37 17.72 -6.74
CA VAL A 419 18.17 17.07 -6.21
C VAL A 419 17.72 17.68 -4.88
N ILE A 420 18.66 17.91 -3.96
CA ILE A 420 18.36 18.44 -2.63
C ILE A 420 17.90 19.90 -2.70
N GLU A 421 18.60 20.74 -3.48
CA GLU A 421 18.22 22.16 -3.66
C GLU A 421 16.85 22.31 -4.32
N LEU A 422 16.60 21.55 -5.39
CA LEU A 422 15.33 21.56 -6.08
C LEU A 422 14.19 21.11 -5.15
N GLN A 423 14.41 20.05 -4.37
CA GLN A 423 13.38 19.54 -3.48
C GLN A 423 13.10 20.46 -2.29
N LYS A 424 14.09 21.19 -1.77
CA LYS A 424 13.85 22.24 -0.76
C LYS A 424 12.89 23.33 -1.28
N LEU A 425 12.94 23.59 -2.59
CA LEU A 425 12.04 24.55 -3.25
C LEU A 425 10.65 23.95 -3.52
N LEU A 426 10.58 22.71 -4.00
CA LEU A 426 9.33 22.04 -4.38
C LEU A 426 8.56 21.41 -3.21
N GLY A 427 9.21 21.12 -2.09
CA GLY A 427 8.63 20.39 -0.97
C GLY A 427 8.60 18.87 -1.17
N GLY A 428 8.21 18.08 -0.17
CA GLY A 428 8.25 16.61 -0.20
C GLY A 428 7.22 15.95 -1.10
N ASP A 429 6.24 16.71 -1.58
CA ASP A 429 5.03 16.23 -2.25
C ASP A 429 5.10 16.30 -3.80
N VAL A 430 6.30 16.48 -4.36
CA VAL A 430 6.50 16.60 -5.81
C VAL A 430 7.63 15.69 -6.27
N TYR A 431 7.32 14.66 -7.05
CA TYR A 431 8.35 13.89 -7.74
C TYR A 431 8.75 14.57 -9.06
N VAL A 432 10.05 14.64 -9.34
CA VAL A 432 10.60 15.19 -10.59
C VAL A 432 11.36 14.11 -11.36
N ASP A 433 10.96 13.89 -12.61
CA ASP A 433 11.50 12.87 -13.52
C ASP A 433 12.55 13.45 -14.50
N LYS A 434 13.07 12.64 -15.44
CA LYS A 434 14.27 12.95 -16.23
C LYS A 434 14.28 14.30 -16.94
N ASP A 435 13.16 14.73 -17.50
CA ASP A 435 13.05 15.95 -18.31
C ASP A 435 12.51 17.15 -17.51
N GLY A 436 12.51 17.03 -16.18
CA GLY A 436 11.84 17.97 -15.29
C GLY A 436 10.32 17.76 -15.22
N THR A 437 9.77 16.71 -15.84
CA THR A 437 8.36 16.36 -15.70
C THR A 437 8.02 16.13 -14.23
N VAL A 438 6.94 16.74 -13.76
CA VAL A 438 6.55 16.67 -12.35
C VAL A 438 5.31 15.83 -12.14
N TYR A 439 5.31 15.12 -11.01
CA TYR A 439 4.22 14.30 -10.55
C TYR A 439 3.90 14.70 -9.11
N PRO A 440 3.01 15.69 -8.93
CA PRO A 440 2.54 16.09 -7.62
C PRO A 440 1.73 14.96 -7.00
N TYR A 441 1.89 14.78 -5.70
CA TYR A 441 1.05 13.95 -4.88
C TYR A 441 0.78 14.64 -3.55
N ARG A 442 -0.01 14.03 -2.67
CA ARG A 442 -0.24 14.57 -1.33
C ARG A 442 -0.17 13.50 -0.26
N ASN A 443 0.58 13.80 0.79
CA ASN A 443 0.51 13.12 2.06
C ASN A 443 -0.50 13.85 2.94
N ASN A 444 -1.72 13.32 3.05
CA ASN A 444 -2.74 13.96 3.85
C ASN A 444 -2.38 13.82 5.33
N LYS A 445 -2.09 14.95 6.00
CA LYS A 445 -1.85 14.96 7.45
C LYS A 445 -3.02 14.32 8.21
N SER A 446 -2.71 13.68 9.34
CA SER A 446 -3.73 13.17 10.26
C SER A 446 -4.74 14.27 10.59
N SER A 447 -6.03 13.94 10.54
CA SER A 447 -7.11 14.91 10.72
C SER A 447 -8.39 14.24 11.17
N TYR A 448 -9.36 15.02 11.65
CA TYR A 448 -10.74 14.55 11.71
C TYR A 448 -11.35 14.57 10.29
N LEU A 449 -12.30 13.67 10.02
CA LEU A 449 -12.93 13.53 8.71
C LEU A 449 -14.11 14.50 8.53
N GLY A 450 -14.49 14.80 7.28
CA GLY A 450 -15.69 15.59 6.96
C GLY A 450 -15.64 17.05 7.39
N ASP A 451 -14.49 17.70 7.24
CA ASP A 451 -14.24 19.10 7.63
C ASP A 451 -14.48 19.37 9.13
N LYS A 452 -14.45 18.33 9.97
CA LYS A 452 -14.64 18.44 11.42
C LYS A 452 -13.38 18.95 12.12
N THR A 453 -13.62 19.62 13.24
CA THR A 453 -12.60 20.06 14.20
C THR A 453 -12.57 19.11 15.40
N ALA A 454 -11.59 19.27 16.28
CA ALA A 454 -11.51 18.50 17.52
C ALA A 454 -12.79 18.60 18.37
N ASP A 455 -13.49 19.75 18.33
CA ASP A 455 -14.71 19.96 19.11
C ASP A 455 -15.97 19.38 18.49
N THR A 456 -15.96 19.11 17.18
CA THR A 456 -17.14 18.68 16.43
C THR A 456 -17.03 17.25 15.89
N ALA A 457 -15.85 16.64 16.00
CA ALA A 457 -15.62 15.27 15.62
C ALA A 457 -16.22 14.30 16.65
N THR A 458 -16.78 13.19 16.16
CA THR A 458 -17.40 12.14 16.96
C THR A 458 -17.02 10.76 16.41
N SER A 459 -17.11 9.73 17.23
CA SER A 459 -16.89 8.34 16.82
C SER A 459 -18.15 7.50 17.05
N SER A 460 -18.54 6.73 16.04
CA SER A 460 -19.66 5.79 16.15
C SER A 460 -19.36 4.64 17.11
N THR A 461 -20.34 4.27 17.94
CA THR A 461 -20.33 3.07 18.80
C THR A 461 -21.00 1.86 18.16
N LYS A 462 -21.53 2.00 16.94
CA LYS A 462 -22.44 1.01 16.34
C LYS A 462 -21.83 -0.37 16.14
N PHE A 463 -20.52 -0.45 15.87
CA PHE A 463 -19.85 -1.74 15.75
C PHE A 463 -19.70 -2.43 17.10
N LYS A 464 -19.35 -1.69 18.16
CA LYS A 464 -19.34 -2.20 19.53
C LYS A 464 -20.73 -2.73 19.91
N GLU A 465 -21.78 -1.97 19.65
CA GLU A 465 -23.15 -2.39 19.92
C GLU A 465 -23.50 -3.70 19.19
N ALA A 466 -23.16 -3.80 17.91
CA ALA A 466 -23.37 -5.03 17.13
C ALA A 466 -22.53 -6.21 17.65
N TRP A 467 -21.30 -5.97 18.08
CA TRP A 467 -20.39 -6.99 18.62
C TRP A 467 -20.88 -7.55 19.97
N ASP A 468 -21.32 -6.66 20.86
CA ASP A 468 -21.82 -7.01 22.18
C ASP A 468 -23.17 -7.72 22.10
N ALA A 469 -24.03 -7.32 21.16
CA ALA A 469 -25.34 -7.94 20.93
C ALA A 469 -25.26 -9.29 20.20
N ALA A 470 -24.18 -9.55 19.44
CA ALA A 470 -24.02 -10.81 18.72
C ALA A 470 -23.67 -11.97 19.65
N LYS A 471 -24.31 -13.12 19.41
CA LYS A 471 -23.90 -14.38 20.03
C LYS A 471 -22.46 -14.73 19.63
N PRO A 472 -21.69 -15.42 20.49
CA PRO A 472 -20.29 -15.76 20.19
C PRO A 472 -20.09 -16.40 18.81
N GLU A 473 -20.97 -17.32 18.41
CA GLU A 473 -20.92 -18.02 17.12
C GLU A 473 -21.23 -17.13 15.90
N ASP A 474 -21.90 -15.99 16.10
CA ASP A 474 -22.26 -15.07 15.02
C ASP A 474 -21.22 -13.95 14.83
N ARG A 475 -20.33 -13.73 15.81
CA ARG A 475 -19.29 -12.69 15.74
C ARG A 475 -18.36 -12.85 14.54
N VAL A 476 -18.15 -14.08 14.09
CA VAL A 476 -17.32 -14.42 12.92
C VAL A 476 -17.82 -13.78 11.61
N LYS A 477 -19.09 -13.35 11.54
CA LYS A 477 -19.69 -12.75 10.35
C LYS A 477 -19.60 -11.22 10.35
N LEU A 478 -19.27 -10.59 11.48
CA LEU A 478 -19.44 -9.15 11.68
C LEU A 478 -18.42 -8.30 10.93
N ILE A 479 -17.23 -8.84 10.67
CA ILE A 479 -16.19 -8.17 9.89
C ILE A 479 -15.98 -8.90 8.58
N LYS A 480 -16.11 -8.18 7.48
CA LYS A 480 -15.82 -8.68 6.13
C LYS A 480 -15.06 -7.66 5.31
N MET A 481 -14.34 -8.14 4.32
CA MET A 481 -13.48 -7.35 3.45
C MET A 481 -14.10 -7.18 2.07
N ALA A 482 -14.09 -5.98 1.52
CA ALA A 482 -14.28 -5.82 0.08
C ALA A 482 -12.88 -5.69 -0.55
N ILE A 483 -12.61 -6.51 -1.56
CA ILE A 483 -11.36 -6.44 -2.32
C ILE A 483 -11.58 -5.65 -3.62
N GLU A 484 -10.51 -5.22 -4.26
CA GLU A 484 -10.57 -4.60 -5.58
C GLU A 484 -10.93 -5.61 -6.69
N PRO A 485 -11.51 -5.18 -7.84
CA PRO A 485 -11.96 -6.08 -8.92
C PRO A 485 -10.88 -7.04 -9.45
N ALA A 486 -9.64 -6.55 -9.59
CA ALA A 486 -8.50 -7.37 -9.99
C ALA A 486 -7.77 -8.02 -8.80
N GLY A 487 -8.23 -7.74 -7.58
CA GLY A 487 -7.65 -8.21 -6.34
C GLY A 487 -7.75 -9.72 -6.21
N ARG A 488 -6.71 -10.32 -5.63
CA ARG A 488 -6.70 -11.74 -5.29
C ARG A 488 -6.35 -11.90 -3.82
N ILE A 489 -6.82 -13.00 -3.26
CA ILE A 489 -6.39 -13.48 -1.95
C ILE A 489 -5.47 -14.66 -2.19
N ASN A 490 -4.43 -14.81 -1.36
CA ASN A 490 -3.35 -15.78 -1.52
C ASN A 490 -2.33 -15.50 -2.64
N ASP A 491 -1.93 -14.24 -2.79
CA ASP A 491 -0.93 -13.78 -3.76
C ASP A 491 0.13 -12.85 -3.12
N LYS A 492 0.14 -12.75 -1.78
CA LYS A 492 0.95 -11.87 -0.94
C LYS A 492 0.82 -10.38 -1.27
N SER A 493 -0.28 -10.02 -1.94
CA SER A 493 -0.60 -8.64 -2.27
C SER A 493 -1.06 -7.84 -1.05
N PHE A 494 -1.32 -6.56 -1.32
CA PHE A 494 -2.03 -5.66 -0.46
C PHE A 494 -3.34 -6.25 0.10
N GLN A 495 -4.10 -6.98 -0.73
CA GLN A 495 -5.39 -7.56 -0.36
C GLN A 495 -5.22 -8.74 0.63
N GLN A 496 -4.23 -9.62 0.42
CA GLN A 496 -3.90 -10.66 1.39
C GLN A 496 -3.46 -10.07 2.73
N THR A 497 -2.67 -8.99 2.70
CA THR A 497 -2.25 -8.31 3.93
C THR A 497 -3.44 -7.72 4.68
N GLY A 498 -4.45 -7.20 3.95
CA GLY A 498 -5.74 -6.79 4.52
C GLY A 498 -6.50 -7.94 5.18
N TYR A 499 -6.53 -9.13 4.58
CA TYR A 499 -7.12 -10.32 5.21
C TYR A 499 -6.39 -10.74 6.48
N ASN A 500 -5.06 -10.64 6.50
CA ASN A 500 -4.26 -10.95 7.69
C ASN A 500 -4.63 -10.05 8.89
N ALA A 501 -5.11 -8.82 8.64
CA ALA A 501 -5.69 -7.98 9.69
C ALA A 501 -6.90 -8.64 10.35
N LEU A 502 -7.84 -9.17 9.54
CA LEU A 502 -9.05 -9.85 10.01
C LEU A 502 -8.66 -11.11 10.78
N TYR A 503 -7.75 -11.92 10.22
CA TYR A 503 -7.24 -13.12 10.88
C TYR A 503 -6.65 -12.80 12.26
N GLN A 504 -5.76 -11.80 12.33
CA GLN A 504 -5.16 -11.41 13.60
C GLN A 504 -6.19 -10.90 14.61
N PHE A 505 -7.14 -10.07 14.17
CA PHE A 505 -8.21 -9.57 15.03
C PHE A 505 -9.06 -10.71 15.59
N TYR A 506 -9.55 -11.63 14.74
CA TYR A 506 -10.40 -12.73 15.19
C TYR A 506 -9.64 -13.70 16.10
N LYS A 507 -8.40 -14.03 15.77
CA LYS A 507 -7.53 -14.89 16.59
C LYS A 507 -7.37 -14.36 18.01
N GLU A 508 -7.13 -13.07 18.19
CA GLU A 508 -7.02 -12.45 19.51
C GLU A 508 -8.34 -12.37 20.28
N ASN A 509 -9.46 -12.49 19.57
CA ASN A 509 -10.79 -12.56 20.14
C ASN A 509 -11.28 -14.00 20.33
N GLY A 510 -10.40 -15.01 20.18
CA GLY A 510 -10.73 -16.42 20.36
C GLY A 510 -11.67 -16.99 19.29
N ILE A 511 -11.72 -16.36 18.11
CA ILE A 511 -12.56 -16.79 16.98
C ILE A 511 -11.63 -17.34 15.90
N ASP A 512 -11.83 -18.61 15.53
CA ASP A 512 -11.05 -19.26 14.49
C ASP A 512 -11.63 -18.93 13.11
N ILE A 513 -10.77 -18.42 12.22
CA ILE A 513 -11.08 -18.20 10.81
C ILE A 513 -9.96 -18.80 9.94
N PRO A 514 -10.24 -19.19 8.69
CA PRO A 514 -9.25 -19.83 7.84
C PRO A 514 -7.98 -18.99 7.66
N GLU A 515 -6.81 -19.58 7.92
CA GLU A 515 -5.53 -18.94 7.60
C GLU A 515 -5.24 -19.06 6.09
N ILE A 516 -4.68 -18.01 5.50
CA ILE A 516 -4.14 -18.08 4.13
C ILE A 516 -2.77 -18.75 4.21
N LYS A 517 -2.65 -19.92 3.58
CA LYS A 517 -1.41 -20.70 3.54
C LYS A 517 -0.49 -20.28 2.40
#